data_AF-A0A3M2DQ66-F1
#
_entry.id   AF-A0A3M2DQ66-F1
#
_cell.length_a   1.000
_cell.length_b   1.000
_cell.length_c   1.000
_cell.angle_alpha   90.00
_cell.angle_beta   90.00
_cell.angle_gamma   90.00
#
_symmetry.space_group_name_H-M   'P 1'
#
loop_
_entity.id
_entity.type
_entity.pdbx_description
1 polymer ?
#
loop_
_entity_poly.entity_id
_entity_poly.type
_entity_poly.pdbx_seq_one_letter_code
_entity_poly.pdbx_strand_id
1 'polypeptide(L)'
;MMRWMWIVALGLAAGACSKDEPAKPSAPAAAKPDEPAAAKPAEPAAAKPAEPAAAKPAEPAAAEPTGPIDAVFAAYERCRAALASDDAEVKECAADMAKLAADAASNATDAAKAPLGALAKAAEQLGAAADLDAARRAFAEVSRAAIDAVAALPKMAEKLHAFECPMAKEFGFNRWLQPTAKLENPYMGKKMLDCGMEVHDLHGGTPGMGHDMKGGEADKN
;
A
#
# COMPACT_ATOMS: atom_id res chain seq x y z
N MET A 1 27.71 8.70 -51.28
CA MET A 1 27.60 10.10 -51.74
C MET A 1 27.06 10.89 -50.56
N MET A 2 27.85 11.74 -49.88
CA MET A 2 28.25 13.10 -50.25
C MET A 2 27.10 14.13 -50.17
N ARG A 3 27.08 14.86 -49.04
CA ARG A 3 26.93 16.33 -48.94
C ARG A 3 25.65 17.01 -49.47
N TRP A 4 24.91 17.62 -48.55
CA TRP A 4 24.27 18.94 -48.76
C TRP A 4 24.68 19.89 -47.62
N MET A 5 24.77 21.19 -47.91
CA MET A 5 25.29 22.23 -47.01
C MET A 5 24.57 23.56 -47.27
N TRP A 6 24.10 24.21 -46.20
CA TRP A 6 23.80 25.64 -46.10
C TRP A 6 24.25 26.06 -44.68
N ILE A 7 25.29 26.87 -44.44
CA ILE A 7 25.47 28.32 -44.71
C ILE A 7 24.50 29.13 -43.79
N VAL A 8 24.92 29.66 -42.62
CA VAL A 8 25.81 30.83 -42.32
C VAL A 8 25.08 32.17 -42.60
N ALA A 9 25.09 33.24 -41.78
CA ALA A 9 25.81 33.62 -40.53
C ALA A 9 24.79 34.09 -39.42
N LEU A 10 24.98 35.00 -38.43
CA LEU A 10 26.04 35.95 -38.00
C LEU A 10 25.82 36.38 -36.50
N GLY A 11 26.84 36.93 -35.83
CA GLY A 11 26.74 37.71 -34.56
C GLY A 11 27.56 37.11 -33.40
N LEU A 12 28.74 37.64 -33.00
CA LEU A 12 29.04 38.87 -32.23
C LEU A 12 28.40 38.89 -30.82
N ALA A 13 29.13 39.12 -29.72
CA ALA A 13 30.56 39.42 -29.53
C ALA A 13 31.09 38.90 -28.18
N ALA A 14 32.41 38.96 -27.97
CA ALA A 14 33.07 38.53 -26.73
C ALA A 14 33.24 39.69 -25.71
N GLY A 15 33.26 39.34 -24.42
CA GLY A 15 33.63 40.22 -23.31
C GLY A 15 33.89 39.39 -22.06
N ALA A 16 35.05 39.56 -21.42
CA ALA A 16 35.51 38.72 -20.33
C ALA A 16 36.10 39.55 -19.17
N CYS A 17 36.07 38.97 -17.98
CA CYS A 17 36.81 39.36 -16.78
C CYS A 17 36.62 40.81 -16.26
N SER A 18 36.09 40.92 -15.03
CA SER A 18 36.93 41.34 -13.90
C SER A 18 36.34 40.83 -12.58
N LYS A 19 37.14 40.89 -11.53
CA LYS A 19 36.86 40.40 -10.18
C LYS A 19 36.92 41.57 -9.19
N ASP A 20 36.54 41.28 -7.95
CA ASP A 20 37.08 41.80 -6.67
C ASP A 20 36.03 42.39 -5.70
N GLU A 21 36.04 41.76 -4.52
CA GLU A 21 35.62 42.27 -3.20
C GLU A 21 36.70 43.27 -2.69
N PRO A 22 36.47 44.15 -1.68
CA PRO A 22 35.92 43.73 -0.38
C PRO A 22 35.23 44.78 0.55
N ALA A 23 34.89 44.28 1.75
CA ALA A 23 34.98 44.95 3.06
C ALA A 23 33.82 45.84 3.59
N LYS A 24 33.78 45.88 4.93
CA LYS A 24 32.79 46.50 5.84
C LYS A 24 33.53 47.29 6.93
N PRO A 25 33.05 48.47 7.37
CA PRO A 25 32.81 48.70 8.82
C PRO A 25 31.55 49.59 9.07
N SER A 26 30.59 49.23 9.93
CA SER A 26 30.55 49.35 11.42
C SER A 26 29.81 50.61 11.93
N ALA A 27 29.36 50.59 13.18
CA ALA A 27 28.53 51.63 13.83
C ALA A 27 29.02 51.95 15.26
N PRO A 28 28.47 52.99 15.92
CA PRO A 28 28.24 53.02 17.38
C PRO A 28 26.74 53.30 17.71
N ALA A 29 26.08 52.68 18.70
CA ALA A 29 26.34 52.62 20.16
C ALA A 29 26.09 53.97 20.87
N ALA A 30 25.50 54.05 22.08
CA ALA A 30 25.16 53.02 23.10
C ALA A 30 23.65 53.11 23.51
N ALA A 31 23.09 52.84 24.71
CA ALA A 31 23.60 52.60 26.08
C ALA A 31 22.64 51.71 26.94
N LYS A 32 22.60 51.90 28.27
CA LYS A 32 21.85 51.16 29.32
C LYS A 32 21.64 52.10 30.55
N PRO A 33 21.11 51.73 31.76
CA PRO A 33 21.26 50.49 32.54
C PRO A 33 19.87 49.82 32.83
N ASP A 34 19.56 49.02 33.86
CA ASP A 34 20.25 48.57 35.09
C ASP A 34 19.73 47.18 35.58
N GLU A 35 20.01 46.78 36.82
CA GLU A 35 19.57 45.52 37.48
C GLU A 35 19.11 45.71 38.95
N PRO A 36 18.52 44.70 39.65
CA PRO A 36 19.39 43.91 40.54
C PRO A 36 19.01 42.42 40.80
N ALA A 37 20.03 41.56 40.78
CA ALA A 37 20.36 40.56 41.81
C ALA A 37 19.39 39.38 42.14
N ALA A 38 19.64 38.27 41.45
CA ALA A 38 19.94 36.94 42.01
C ALA A 38 19.06 36.26 43.09
N ALA A 39 18.46 35.13 42.72
CA ALA A 39 18.29 33.94 43.58
C ALA A 39 18.37 32.65 42.74
N LYS A 40 19.02 31.58 43.26
CA LYS A 40 19.21 30.29 42.57
C LYS A 40 18.60 29.12 43.35
N PRO A 41 17.68 28.38 42.72
CA PRO A 41 17.60 26.91 42.83
C PRO A 41 18.30 26.30 41.60
N ALA A 42 19.26 25.38 41.72
CA ALA A 42 19.14 24.01 42.23
C ALA A 42 18.51 23.09 41.17
N GLU A 43 19.40 22.43 40.43
CA GLU A 43 19.12 21.55 39.28
C GLU A 43 18.72 20.14 39.74
N PRO A 44 17.56 19.61 39.31
CA PRO A 44 17.23 18.20 39.48
C PRO A 44 17.68 17.38 38.26
N ALA A 45 18.86 16.77 38.33
CA ALA A 45 19.27 15.77 37.34
C ALA A 45 18.41 14.50 37.48
N ALA A 46 17.51 14.25 36.53
CA ALA A 46 16.62 13.09 36.53
C ALA A 46 16.44 12.50 35.12
N ALA A 47 16.88 11.24 34.96
CA ALA A 47 16.52 10.26 33.94
C ALA A 47 16.14 10.74 32.51
N LYS A 48 17.04 10.47 31.56
CA LYS A 48 16.69 10.13 30.17
C LYS A 48 15.43 9.23 30.18
N PRO A 49 14.35 9.54 29.43
CA PRO A 49 13.25 8.61 29.24
C PRO A 49 13.77 7.27 28.71
N ALA A 50 13.50 6.19 29.44
CA ALA A 50 13.78 4.86 28.94
C ALA A 50 12.89 4.60 27.73
N GLU A 51 13.52 4.38 26.59
CA GLU A 51 12.88 3.90 25.37
C GLU A 51 12.09 2.63 25.73
N PRO A 52 10.75 2.61 25.58
CA PRO A 52 9.99 1.40 25.84
C PRO A 52 10.40 0.38 24.79
N ALA A 53 11.20 -0.62 25.21
CA ALA A 53 11.60 -1.71 24.34
C ALA A 53 10.32 -2.33 23.75
N ALA A 54 10.15 -2.18 22.44
CA ALA A 54 8.94 -2.60 21.76
C ALA A 54 8.81 -4.12 21.86
N ALA A 55 8.02 -4.59 22.83
CA ALA A 55 7.65 -5.98 22.93
C ALA A 55 7.03 -6.39 21.58
N LYS A 56 7.61 -7.39 20.92
CA LYS A 56 7.10 -7.92 19.64
C LYS A 56 5.58 -8.10 19.83
N PRO A 57 4.73 -7.46 19.00
CA PRO A 57 3.30 -7.69 19.07
C PRO A 57 3.02 -9.19 19.04
N ALA A 58 2.28 -9.68 20.03
CA ALA A 58 1.84 -11.06 20.05
C ALA A 58 0.94 -11.28 18.85
N GLU A 59 1.52 -11.91 17.83
CA GLU A 59 0.88 -12.31 16.58
C GLU A 59 -0.40 -13.08 16.95
N PRO A 60 -1.61 -12.61 16.57
CA PRO A 60 -2.82 -13.38 16.83
C PRO A 60 -2.71 -14.65 16.01
N ALA A 61 -2.50 -15.78 16.68
CA ALA A 61 -2.12 -17.03 16.05
C ALA A 61 -3.09 -17.38 14.92
N ALA A 62 -2.60 -17.30 13.68
CA ALA A 62 -3.36 -17.70 12.51
C ALA A 62 -3.75 -19.17 12.70
N ALA A 63 -5.05 -19.45 12.70
CA ALA A 63 -5.53 -20.83 12.79
C ALA A 63 -4.95 -21.62 11.61
N GLU A 64 -4.40 -22.81 11.89
CA GLU A 64 -3.77 -23.63 10.85
C GLU A 64 -4.75 -23.86 9.69
N PRO A 65 -4.31 -23.72 8.42
CA PRO A 65 -5.22 -23.67 7.28
C PRO A 65 -6.00 -24.99 7.13
N THR A 66 -7.29 -24.95 7.45
CA THR A 66 -8.18 -26.13 7.52
C THR A 66 -8.50 -26.79 6.18
N GLY A 67 -8.00 -26.26 5.06
CA GLY A 67 -8.11 -26.84 3.73
C GLY A 67 -7.36 -26.03 2.67
N PRO A 68 -7.39 -26.47 1.40
CA PRO A 68 -6.64 -25.82 0.32
C PRO A 68 -6.96 -24.33 0.12
N ILE A 69 -8.23 -23.94 0.29
CA ILE A 69 -8.66 -22.55 0.18
C ILE A 69 -8.12 -21.71 1.35
N ASP A 70 -8.16 -22.23 2.58
CA ASP A 70 -7.57 -21.54 3.74
C ASP A 70 -6.05 -21.34 3.54
N ALA A 71 -5.36 -22.31 2.94
CA ALA A 71 -3.94 -22.22 2.64
C ALA A 71 -3.63 -21.13 1.58
N VAL A 72 -4.47 -20.99 0.54
CA VAL A 72 -4.36 -19.89 -0.44
C VAL A 72 -4.47 -18.53 0.25
N PHE A 73 -5.48 -18.34 1.10
CA PHE A 73 -5.69 -17.05 1.78
C PHE A 73 -4.66 -16.79 2.90
N ALA A 74 -4.09 -17.82 3.52
CA ALA A 74 -2.94 -17.68 4.41
C ALA A 74 -1.66 -17.25 3.67
N ALA A 75 -1.45 -17.70 2.43
CA ALA A 75 -0.34 -17.24 1.58
C ALA A 75 -0.55 -15.79 1.09
N TYR A 76 -1.79 -15.44 0.70
CA TYR A 76 -2.19 -14.06 0.39
C TYR A 76 -1.95 -13.12 1.58
N GLU A 77 -2.35 -13.51 2.80
CA GLU A 77 -2.18 -12.70 4.00
C GLU A 77 -0.70 -12.48 4.33
N ARG A 78 0.16 -13.50 4.19
CA ARG A 78 1.63 -13.31 4.31
C ARG A 78 2.15 -12.24 3.35
N CYS A 79 1.68 -12.23 2.10
CA CYS A 79 2.09 -11.20 1.13
C CYS A 79 1.54 -9.81 1.46
N ARG A 80 0.28 -9.70 1.90
CA ARG A 80 -0.29 -8.43 2.37
C ARG A 80 0.50 -7.89 3.57
N ALA A 81 0.76 -8.72 4.57
CA ALA A 81 1.50 -8.35 5.78
C ALA A 81 2.95 -7.92 5.48
N ALA A 82 3.65 -8.64 4.59
CA ALA A 82 4.98 -8.25 4.12
C ALA A 82 4.97 -6.87 3.45
N LEU A 83 4.04 -6.64 2.51
CA LEU A 83 3.91 -5.35 1.80
C LEU A 83 3.50 -4.20 2.74
N ALA A 84 2.63 -4.46 3.72
CA ALA A 84 2.26 -3.49 4.75
C ALA A 84 3.44 -3.19 5.70
N SER A 85 4.36 -4.14 5.87
CA SER A 85 5.57 -4.01 6.68
C SER A 85 6.78 -3.47 5.91
N ASP A 86 6.66 -3.07 4.64
CA ASP A 86 7.82 -2.76 3.76
C ASP A 86 8.89 -3.87 3.76
N ASP A 87 8.47 -5.13 3.83
CA ASP A 87 9.37 -6.30 3.90
C ASP A 87 9.76 -6.84 2.51
N ALA A 88 10.90 -7.52 2.45
CA ALA A 88 11.49 -8.06 1.22
C ALA A 88 10.99 -9.47 0.87
N GLU A 89 10.44 -10.23 1.83
CA GLU A 89 10.07 -11.65 1.67
C GLU A 89 8.81 -11.91 0.81
N VAL A 90 8.26 -10.87 0.17
CA VAL A 90 7.08 -10.94 -0.71
C VAL A 90 7.19 -11.99 -1.84
N LYS A 91 8.41 -12.40 -2.22
CA LYS A 91 8.62 -13.39 -3.28
C LYS A 91 8.29 -14.82 -2.86
N GLU A 92 8.53 -15.19 -1.60
CA GLU A 92 8.31 -16.55 -1.12
C GLU A 92 6.82 -16.83 -0.92
N CYS A 93 6.11 -15.92 -0.24
CA CYS A 93 4.66 -16.00 -0.10
C CYS A 93 3.94 -15.97 -1.47
N ALA A 94 4.49 -15.25 -2.47
CA ALA A 94 3.92 -15.16 -3.81
C ALA A 94 4.10 -16.46 -4.60
N ALA A 95 5.26 -17.13 -4.48
CA ALA A 95 5.49 -18.45 -5.06
C ALA A 95 4.58 -19.53 -4.43
N ASP A 96 4.43 -19.50 -3.09
CA ASP A 96 3.48 -20.36 -2.38
C ASP A 96 2.04 -20.11 -2.84
N MET A 97 1.61 -18.84 -2.88
CA MET A 97 0.26 -18.44 -3.30
C MET A 97 -0.03 -18.84 -4.75
N ALA A 98 0.93 -18.66 -5.67
CA ALA A 98 0.80 -19.06 -7.06
C ALA A 98 0.50 -20.56 -7.19
N LYS A 99 1.31 -21.39 -6.53
CA LYS A 99 1.13 -22.84 -6.51
C LYS A 99 -0.20 -23.23 -5.87
N LEU A 100 -0.47 -22.77 -4.65
CA LEU A 100 -1.67 -23.14 -3.89
C LEU A 100 -2.95 -22.73 -4.64
N ALA A 101 -2.96 -21.56 -5.30
CA ALA A 101 -4.12 -21.10 -6.07
C ALA A 101 -4.30 -21.90 -7.36
N ALA A 102 -3.23 -22.36 -8.02
CA ALA A 102 -3.30 -23.25 -9.18
C ALA A 102 -3.79 -24.66 -8.81
N ASP A 103 -3.28 -25.22 -7.69
CA ASP A 103 -3.73 -26.49 -7.13
C ASP A 103 -5.22 -26.41 -6.72
N ALA A 104 -5.63 -25.31 -6.07
CA ALA A 104 -7.02 -25.06 -5.71
C ALA A 104 -7.93 -24.89 -6.95
N ALA A 105 -7.54 -24.09 -7.94
CA ALA A 105 -8.31 -23.88 -9.18
C ALA A 105 -8.51 -25.20 -9.95
N SER A 106 -7.52 -26.09 -9.93
CA SER A 106 -7.61 -27.39 -10.59
C SER A 106 -8.74 -28.26 -10.00
N ASN A 107 -8.98 -28.15 -8.68
CA ASN A 107 -9.95 -28.91 -7.90
C ASN A 107 -11.26 -28.15 -7.57
N ALA A 108 -11.38 -26.89 -7.98
CA ALA A 108 -12.52 -26.02 -7.68
C ALA A 108 -13.75 -26.28 -8.57
N THR A 109 -14.91 -25.86 -8.10
CA THR A 109 -16.13 -25.70 -8.92
C THR A 109 -15.94 -24.57 -9.94
N ASP A 110 -16.65 -24.62 -11.06
CA ASP A 110 -16.43 -23.71 -12.20
C ASP A 110 -16.49 -22.21 -11.83
N ALA A 111 -17.34 -21.83 -10.86
CA ALA A 111 -17.46 -20.46 -10.37
C ALA A 111 -16.18 -19.93 -9.68
N ALA A 112 -15.51 -20.77 -8.87
CA ALA A 112 -14.27 -20.39 -8.17
C ALA A 112 -13.01 -20.69 -9.00
N LYS A 113 -13.10 -21.59 -9.97
CA LYS A 113 -11.99 -22.04 -10.82
C LYS A 113 -11.33 -20.91 -11.63
N ALA A 114 -12.14 -20.04 -12.23
CA ALA A 114 -11.63 -18.90 -13.00
C ALA A 114 -10.87 -17.87 -12.13
N PRO A 115 -11.44 -17.33 -11.02
CA PRO A 115 -10.73 -16.35 -10.19
C PRO A 115 -9.54 -16.95 -9.43
N LEU A 116 -9.60 -18.20 -8.96
CA LEU A 116 -8.42 -18.87 -8.38
C LEU A 116 -7.29 -19.03 -9.41
N GLY A 117 -7.62 -19.34 -10.67
CA GLY A 117 -6.64 -19.39 -11.77
C GLY A 117 -6.09 -18.01 -12.17
N ALA A 118 -6.84 -16.93 -11.94
CA ALA A 118 -6.35 -15.56 -12.09
C ALA A 118 -5.43 -15.16 -10.93
N LEU A 119 -5.79 -15.51 -9.69
CA LEU A 119 -5.00 -15.27 -8.48
C LEU A 119 -3.63 -15.96 -8.57
N ALA A 120 -3.59 -17.20 -9.08
CA ALA A 120 -2.34 -17.92 -9.33
C ALA A 120 -1.38 -17.12 -10.23
N LYS A 121 -1.86 -16.62 -11.38
CA LYS A 121 -1.07 -15.85 -12.34
C LYS A 121 -0.65 -14.48 -11.79
N ALA A 122 -1.55 -13.81 -11.05
CA ALA A 122 -1.22 -12.55 -10.41
C ALA A 122 -0.11 -12.73 -9.35
N ALA A 123 -0.13 -13.84 -8.62
CA ALA A 123 0.92 -14.19 -7.66
C ALA A 123 2.28 -14.49 -8.35
N GLU A 124 2.29 -15.12 -9.53
CA GLU A 124 3.50 -15.24 -10.35
C GLU A 124 4.10 -13.86 -10.70
N GLN A 125 3.25 -12.89 -11.08
CA GLN A 125 3.70 -11.53 -11.37
C GLN A 125 4.20 -10.78 -10.13
N LEU A 126 3.61 -11.03 -8.96
CA LEU A 126 4.07 -10.48 -7.68
C LEU A 126 5.46 -11.02 -7.30
N GLY A 127 5.70 -12.34 -7.47
CA GLY A 127 7.01 -12.95 -7.24
C GLY A 127 8.09 -12.44 -8.20
N ALA A 128 7.69 -12.06 -9.42
CA ALA A 128 8.57 -11.49 -10.44
C ALA A 128 8.95 -10.01 -10.22
N ALA A 129 8.38 -9.33 -9.21
CA ALA A 129 8.63 -7.91 -8.96
C ALA A 129 10.13 -7.60 -8.73
N ALA A 130 10.63 -6.52 -9.35
CA ALA A 130 12.03 -6.10 -9.21
C ALA A 130 12.33 -5.48 -7.84
N ASP A 131 11.37 -4.73 -7.31
CA ASP A 131 11.46 -3.91 -6.10
C ASP A 131 10.08 -3.80 -5.42
N LEU A 132 10.02 -3.12 -4.27
CA LEU A 132 8.80 -2.96 -3.46
C LEU A 132 7.71 -2.10 -4.14
N ASP A 133 8.11 -1.15 -5.00
CA ASP A 133 7.21 -0.28 -5.75
C ASP A 133 6.57 -1.04 -6.92
N ALA A 134 7.32 -1.95 -7.56
CA ALA A 134 6.79 -2.93 -8.51
C ALA A 134 5.91 -3.97 -7.81
N ALA A 135 6.27 -4.44 -6.62
CA ALA A 135 5.48 -5.42 -5.86
C ALA A 135 4.11 -4.86 -5.44
N ARG A 136 4.04 -3.59 -5.02
CA ARG A 136 2.77 -2.88 -4.75
C ARG A 136 1.88 -2.74 -5.98
N ARG A 137 2.47 -2.50 -7.15
CA ARG A 137 1.76 -2.48 -8.45
C ARG A 137 1.22 -3.87 -8.81
N ALA A 138 2.01 -4.94 -8.64
CA ALA A 138 1.57 -6.31 -8.90
C ALA A 138 0.50 -6.80 -7.91
N PHE A 139 0.58 -6.38 -6.64
CA PHE A 139 -0.39 -6.76 -5.60
C PHE A 139 -1.82 -6.27 -5.90
N ALA A 140 -2.00 -5.18 -6.65
CA ALA A 140 -3.33 -4.72 -7.05
C ALA A 140 -4.13 -5.79 -7.81
N GLU A 141 -3.49 -6.50 -8.75
CA GLU A 141 -4.13 -7.60 -9.51
C GLU A 141 -4.29 -8.87 -8.68
N VAL A 142 -3.33 -9.18 -7.79
CA VAL A 142 -3.47 -10.25 -6.79
C VAL A 142 -4.71 -10.00 -5.92
N SER A 143 -4.87 -8.77 -5.46
CA SER A 143 -5.95 -8.36 -4.57
C SER A 143 -7.32 -8.33 -5.26
N ARG A 144 -7.37 -7.93 -6.54
CA ARG A 144 -8.58 -8.06 -7.37
C ARG A 144 -8.99 -9.53 -7.50
N ALA A 145 -8.08 -10.39 -7.95
CA ALA A 145 -8.37 -11.81 -8.14
C ALA A 145 -8.71 -12.54 -6.83
N ALA A 146 -8.13 -12.11 -5.70
CA ALA A 146 -8.50 -12.61 -4.37
C ALA A 146 -9.93 -12.22 -3.98
N ILE A 147 -10.35 -10.98 -4.26
CA ILE A 147 -11.73 -10.51 -4.05
C ILE A 147 -12.73 -11.24 -4.98
N ASP A 148 -12.38 -11.43 -6.25
CA ASP A 148 -13.18 -12.23 -7.20
C ASP A 148 -13.33 -13.68 -6.72
N ALA A 149 -12.28 -14.26 -6.13
CA ALA A 149 -12.34 -15.60 -5.55
C ALA A 149 -13.22 -15.65 -4.29
N VAL A 150 -13.14 -14.67 -3.39
CA VAL A 150 -13.99 -14.59 -2.18
C VAL A 150 -15.48 -14.49 -2.55
N ALA A 151 -15.85 -13.76 -3.60
CA ALA A 151 -17.24 -13.68 -4.06
C ALA A 151 -17.80 -15.04 -4.53
N ALA A 152 -16.94 -15.95 -5.01
CA ALA A 152 -17.30 -17.34 -5.34
C ALA A 152 -17.17 -18.31 -4.14
N LEU A 153 -16.68 -17.86 -2.98
CA LEU A 153 -16.31 -18.67 -1.82
C LEU A 153 -16.90 -18.07 -0.52
N PRO A 154 -18.22 -18.15 -0.28
CA PRO A 154 -18.88 -17.45 0.83
C PRO A 154 -18.30 -17.77 2.22
N LYS A 155 -17.84 -19.01 2.45
CA LYS A 155 -17.15 -19.41 3.70
C LYS A 155 -15.81 -18.73 3.96
N MET A 156 -15.25 -18.02 2.97
CA MET A 156 -14.09 -17.14 3.14
C MET A 156 -14.50 -15.69 3.36
N ALA A 157 -15.62 -15.24 2.75
CA ALA A 157 -16.18 -13.91 3.01
C ALA A 157 -16.55 -13.73 4.50
N GLU A 158 -17.07 -14.79 5.13
CA GLU A 158 -17.34 -14.84 6.58
C GLU A 158 -16.09 -14.70 7.48
N LYS A 159 -14.87 -14.82 6.93
CA LYS A 159 -13.60 -14.81 7.68
C LYS A 159 -12.72 -13.57 7.41
N LEU A 160 -13.09 -12.71 6.47
CA LEU A 160 -12.22 -11.68 5.92
C LEU A 160 -12.89 -10.31 5.92
N HIS A 161 -12.20 -9.33 6.50
CA HIS A 161 -12.53 -7.92 6.34
C HIS A 161 -11.99 -7.42 5.00
N ALA A 162 -12.71 -6.50 4.35
CA ALA A 162 -12.26 -5.83 3.14
C ALA A 162 -12.06 -4.34 3.39
N PHE A 163 -11.02 -3.78 2.79
CA PHE A 163 -10.61 -2.37 2.97
C PHE A 163 -10.33 -1.70 1.62
N GLU A 164 -10.51 -0.39 1.57
CA GLU A 164 -10.12 0.46 0.44
C GLU A 164 -9.17 1.58 0.89
N CYS A 165 -8.13 1.84 0.10
CA CYS A 165 -7.29 3.04 0.25
C CYS A 165 -7.63 4.04 -0.87
N PRO A 166 -8.23 5.21 -0.58
CA PRO A 166 -8.69 6.13 -1.62
C PRO A 166 -7.55 6.76 -2.43
N MET A 167 -6.30 6.74 -1.92
CA MET A 167 -5.10 7.22 -2.61
C MET A 167 -4.43 6.15 -3.50
N ALA A 168 -4.63 4.85 -3.23
CA ALA A 168 -4.00 3.75 -3.95
C ALA A 168 -4.57 3.51 -5.37
N LYS A 169 -5.31 4.47 -5.94
CA LYS A 169 -5.98 4.37 -7.24
C LYS A 169 -5.01 4.35 -8.42
N GLU A 170 -3.79 4.86 -8.25
CA GLU A 170 -2.73 4.78 -9.28
C GLU A 170 -2.29 3.33 -9.56
N PHE A 171 -2.51 2.41 -8.63
CA PHE A 171 -2.22 0.99 -8.80
C PHE A 171 -3.29 0.23 -9.60
N GLY A 172 -4.36 0.91 -10.07
CA GLY A 172 -5.43 0.31 -10.89
C GLY A 172 -6.45 -0.53 -10.11
N PHE A 173 -6.09 -1.03 -8.93
CA PHE A 173 -7.02 -1.58 -7.93
C PHE A 173 -6.52 -1.19 -6.53
N ASN A 174 -7.40 -0.68 -5.70
CA ASN A 174 -7.05 0.02 -4.45
C ASN A 174 -7.66 -0.62 -3.19
N ARG A 175 -8.08 -1.88 -3.29
CA ARG A 175 -8.78 -2.65 -2.25
C ARG A 175 -7.98 -3.87 -1.81
N TRP A 176 -8.21 -4.35 -0.59
CA TRP A 176 -7.58 -5.59 -0.09
C TRP A 176 -8.42 -6.30 0.97
N LEU A 177 -8.06 -7.56 1.22
CA LEU A 177 -8.66 -8.42 2.25
C LEU A 177 -7.66 -8.59 3.42
N GLN A 178 -8.16 -8.82 4.63
CA GLN A 178 -7.33 -9.23 5.78
C GLN A 178 -8.19 -9.92 6.87
N PRO A 179 -7.61 -10.82 7.70
CA PRO A 179 -8.36 -11.61 8.68
C PRO A 179 -8.72 -10.86 9.98
N THR A 180 -8.41 -9.56 10.10
CA THR A 180 -8.75 -8.76 11.28
C THR A 180 -9.20 -7.34 10.90
N ALA A 181 -9.95 -6.68 11.78
CA ALA A 181 -10.33 -5.28 11.64
C ALA A 181 -9.18 -4.26 11.87
N LYS A 182 -7.97 -4.70 12.27
CA LYS A 182 -6.82 -3.82 12.46
C LYS A 182 -6.22 -3.46 11.10
N LEU A 183 -6.65 -2.34 10.53
CA LEU A 183 -6.27 -1.89 9.18
C LEU A 183 -4.75 -1.81 8.99
N GLU A 184 -4.22 -2.53 8.00
CA GLU A 184 -2.81 -2.53 7.66
C GLU A 184 -2.62 -2.51 6.14
N ASN A 185 -2.31 -1.33 5.59
CA ASN A 185 -2.33 -1.03 4.17
C ASN A 185 -1.08 -1.55 3.41
N PRO A 186 -1.22 -2.54 2.49
CA PRO A 186 -0.10 -3.08 1.72
C PRO A 186 0.45 -2.09 0.66
N TYR A 187 -0.41 -1.22 0.13
CA TYR A 187 -0.08 -0.23 -0.90
C TYR A 187 0.79 0.92 -0.38
N MET A 188 0.76 1.20 0.93
CA MET A 188 1.44 2.37 1.53
C MET A 188 2.50 2.02 2.59
N GLY A 189 2.49 0.80 3.12
CA GLY A 189 3.50 0.32 4.06
C GLY A 189 3.51 1.08 5.39
N LYS A 190 4.65 1.02 6.10
CA LYS A 190 4.91 1.71 7.38
C LYS A 190 4.72 3.23 7.30
N LYS A 191 4.76 3.83 6.09
CA LYS A 191 4.57 5.28 5.90
C LYS A 191 3.14 5.72 6.23
N MET A 192 2.13 4.90 5.90
CA MET A 192 0.71 5.20 6.13
C MET A 192 -0.06 3.88 6.37
N LEU A 193 0.40 3.09 7.34
CA LEU A 193 -0.08 1.73 7.62
C LEU A 193 -1.59 1.71 7.90
N ASP A 194 -2.05 2.63 8.74
CA ASP A 194 -3.45 2.78 9.15
C ASP A 194 -4.31 3.57 8.13
N CYS A 195 -3.79 3.85 6.92
CA CYS A 195 -4.53 4.60 5.91
C CYS A 195 -5.49 3.72 5.10
N GLY A 196 -6.78 3.86 5.35
CA GLY A 196 -7.83 3.31 4.52
C GLY A 196 -9.18 3.41 5.21
N MET A 197 -10.13 2.61 4.74
CA MET A 197 -11.47 2.49 5.32
C MET A 197 -12.05 1.12 4.99
N GLU A 198 -12.76 0.50 5.94
CA GLU A 198 -13.43 -0.79 5.75
C GLU A 198 -14.58 -0.65 4.75
N VAL A 199 -14.79 -1.66 3.90
CA VAL A 199 -15.84 -1.69 2.87
C VAL A 199 -16.58 -3.03 2.89
N HIS A 200 -17.91 -2.97 2.93
CA HIS A 200 -18.76 -4.17 2.96
C HIS A 200 -19.17 -4.68 1.56
N ASP A 201 -19.12 -3.81 0.55
CA ASP A 201 -19.19 -4.20 -0.85
C ASP A 201 -17.76 -4.43 -1.37
N LEU A 202 -17.44 -5.67 -1.73
CA LEU A 202 -16.12 -6.09 -2.20
C LEU A 202 -15.77 -5.53 -3.59
N HIS A 203 -16.76 -5.42 -4.48
CA HIS A 203 -16.59 -5.10 -5.90
C HIS A 203 -16.81 -3.63 -6.22
N GLY A 204 -17.51 -2.89 -5.37
CA GLY A 204 -17.66 -1.44 -5.45
C GLY A 204 -18.78 -1.01 -6.39
N GLY A 205 -19.99 -1.52 -6.16
CA GLY A 205 -21.16 -1.18 -6.94
C GLY A 205 -21.54 0.29 -6.85
N THR A 206 -21.61 0.96 -8.00
CA THR A 206 -22.60 2.04 -8.16
C THR A 206 -23.99 1.44 -7.90
N PRO A 207 -24.82 2.01 -7.00
CA PRO A 207 -26.11 1.40 -6.65
C PRO A 207 -26.99 1.15 -7.88
N GLY A 208 -27.21 -0.12 -8.21
CA GLY A 208 -28.10 -0.50 -9.30
C GLY A 208 -29.55 -0.19 -8.95
N MET A 209 -30.29 0.42 -9.88
CA MET A 209 -31.73 0.66 -9.72
C MET A 209 -32.45 -0.67 -9.44
N GLY A 210 -33.27 -0.68 -8.38
CA GLY A 210 -33.91 -1.90 -7.89
C GLY A 210 -34.90 -2.51 -8.87
N HIS A 211 -34.84 -3.84 -9.03
CA HIS A 211 -35.82 -4.63 -9.79
C HIS A 211 -37.06 -4.98 -8.94
N ASP A 212 -37.67 -3.97 -8.31
CA ASP A 212 -38.93 -4.09 -7.56
C ASP A 212 -40.16 -3.91 -8.48
N MET A 213 -40.28 -4.78 -9.48
CA MET A 213 -41.49 -4.90 -10.31
C MET A 213 -42.39 -6.03 -9.80
N LYS A 214 -42.94 -5.83 -8.60
CA LYS A 214 -43.84 -6.77 -7.93
C LYS A 214 -45.26 -6.67 -8.49
N GLY A 215 -45.50 -7.34 -9.62
CA GLY A 215 -46.84 -7.65 -10.13
C GLY A 215 -46.95 -9.14 -10.44
N GLY A 216 -47.97 -9.87 -9.99
CA GLY A 216 -49.18 -9.42 -9.30
C GLY A 216 -50.34 -10.32 -9.69
N GLU A 217 -50.31 -11.57 -9.25
CA GLU A 217 -51.26 -12.60 -9.68
C GLU A 217 -52.71 -12.23 -9.32
N ALA A 218 -53.58 -12.26 -10.33
CA ALA A 218 -54.97 -11.85 -10.24
C ALA A 218 -55.87 -12.82 -11.03
N ASP A 219 -56.00 -14.04 -10.51
CA ASP A 219 -57.08 -14.94 -10.90
C ASP A 219 -58.44 -14.26 -10.65
N LYS A 220 -59.30 -14.26 -11.67
CA LYS A 220 -60.78 -14.29 -11.55
C LYS A 220 -61.48 -14.46 -12.91
N ASN A 221 -62.02 -15.67 -13.09
CA ASN A 221 -63.31 -15.99 -13.73
C ASN A 221 -63.64 -15.29 -15.07
#